data_AF-A0AAW9J6G0-F1
#
_entry.id   AF-A0AAW9J6G0-F1
#
_cell.length_a   1.000
_cell.length_b   1.000
_cell.length_c   1.000
_cell.angle_alpha   90.00
_cell.angle_beta   90.00
_cell.angle_gamma   90.00
#
_symmetry.space_group_name_H-M   'P 1'
#
loop_
_entity.id
_entity.type
_entity.pdbx_description
1 polymer ?
#
loop_
_entity_poly.entity_id
_entity_poly.type
_entity_poly.pdbx_seq_one_letter_code
_entity_poly.pdbx_strand_id
1 'polypeptide(L)'
;MVKVNFIGTISHELKTPLTSIMMGVGLISNSNIGRLNKKQEDILEAIKEDVQRLNDLVSNLLKISQIQSNRASFNIKSNDINELVYECVENFLTQANEKGIDLSLELEERLPYVMID
;
A
#
# COMPACT_ATOMS: atom_id res chain seq x y z
N MET A 1 -2.92 3.57 -26.06
CA MET A 1 -3.65 4.74 -25.53
C MET A 1 -5.03 4.38 -24.98
N VAL A 2 -5.93 3.73 -25.75
CA VAL A 2 -7.29 3.36 -25.28
C VAL A 2 -7.29 2.38 -24.09
N LYS A 3 -6.48 1.32 -24.13
CA LYS A 3 -6.36 0.35 -23.01
C LYS A 3 -5.91 0.99 -21.68
N VAL A 4 -5.03 1.98 -21.74
CA VAL A 4 -4.44 2.61 -20.55
C VAL A 4 -5.47 3.50 -19.85
N ASN A 5 -6.16 4.34 -20.63
CA ASN A 5 -7.24 5.17 -20.11
C ASN A 5 -8.40 4.32 -19.58
N PHE A 6 -8.72 3.20 -20.24
CA PHE A 6 -9.75 2.26 -19.78
C PHE A 6 -9.41 1.65 -18.40
N ILE A 7 -8.17 1.19 -18.20
CA ILE A 7 -7.72 0.67 -16.90
C ILE A 7 -7.74 1.76 -15.84
N GLY A 8 -7.33 2.99 -16.18
CA GLY A 8 -7.39 4.14 -15.28
C GLY A 8 -8.81 4.43 -14.81
N THR A 9 -9.77 4.53 -15.73
CA THR A 9 -11.18 4.78 -15.41
C THR A 9 -11.77 3.69 -14.54
N ILE A 10 -11.59 2.41 -14.88
CA ILE A 10 -12.10 1.30 -14.07
C ILE A 10 -11.49 1.32 -12.67
N SER A 11 -10.19 1.59 -12.56
CA SER A 11 -9.52 1.65 -11.26
C SER A 11 -10.11 2.75 -10.37
N HIS A 12 -10.45 3.91 -10.94
CA HIS A 12 -11.13 4.99 -10.22
C HIS A 12 -12.57 4.61 -9.84
N GLU A 13 -13.31 3.98 -10.74
CA GLU A 13 -14.68 3.52 -10.47
C GLU A 13 -14.73 2.42 -9.41
N LEU A 14 -13.68 1.59 -9.28
CA LEU A 14 -13.57 0.55 -8.24
C LEU A 14 -13.14 1.10 -6.87
N LYS A 15 -12.32 2.16 -6.81
CA LYS A 15 -11.91 2.77 -5.52
C LYS A 15 -13.10 3.23 -4.68
N THR A 16 -14.10 3.85 -5.30
CA THR A 16 -15.27 4.37 -4.61
C THR A 16 -16.07 3.28 -3.87
N PRO A 17 -16.53 2.18 -4.52
CA PRO A 17 -17.25 1.12 -3.82
C PRO A 17 -16.39 0.41 -2.78
N LEU A 18 -15.08 0.20 -3.01
CA LEU A 18 -14.19 -0.38 -2.01
C LEU A 18 -14.06 0.51 -0.77
N THR A 19 -13.96 1.83 -0.98
CA THR A 19 -13.95 2.81 0.13
C THR A 19 -15.25 2.76 0.92
N SER A 20 -16.40 2.69 0.24
CA SER A 20 -17.72 2.56 0.89
C SER A 20 -17.84 1.28 1.72
N ILE A 21 -17.34 0.15 1.21
CA ILE A 21 -17.33 -1.12 1.98
C ILE A 21 -16.43 -0.98 3.20
N MET A 22 -15.22 -0.44 3.05
CA MET A 22 -14.28 -0.24 4.18
C MET A 22 -14.87 0.67 5.26
N MET A 23 -15.56 1.75 4.86
CA MET A 23 -16.28 2.62 5.79
C MET A 23 -17.42 1.86 6.51
N GLY A 24 -18.19 1.05 5.78
CA GLY A 24 -19.24 0.22 6.38
C GLY A 24 -18.69 -0.76 7.42
N VAL A 25 -17.59 -1.46 7.10
CA VAL A 25 -16.88 -2.33 8.03
C VAL A 25 -16.41 -1.56 9.26
N GLY A 26 -15.81 -0.38 9.07
CA GLY A 26 -15.35 0.49 10.16
C GLY A 26 -16.48 0.98 11.07
N LEU A 27 -17.65 1.32 10.50
CA LEU A 27 -18.84 1.70 11.26
C LEU A 27 -19.37 0.52 12.07
N ILE A 28 -19.51 -0.67 11.49
CA ILE A 28 -20.00 -1.86 12.19
C ILE A 28 -19.02 -2.30 13.29
N SER A 29 -17.72 -2.15 13.05
CA SER A 29 -16.67 -2.45 14.03
C SER A 29 -16.64 -1.44 15.19
N ASN A 30 -17.33 -0.30 15.07
CA ASN A 30 -17.41 0.69 16.13
C ASN A 30 -18.33 0.20 17.24
N SER A 31 -17.78 0.02 18.44
CA SER A 31 -18.52 -0.44 19.63
C SER A 31 -19.70 0.45 20.02
N ASN A 32 -19.74 1.71 19.54
CA ASN A 32 -20.86 2.62 19.77
C ASN A 32 -22.12 2.25 18.99
N ILE A 33 -22.00 1.49 17.88
CA ILE A 33 -23.16 0.96 17.13
C ILE A 33 -23.69 -0.32 17.77
N GLY A 34 -22.81 -1.09 18.42
CA GLY A 34 -23.16 -2.28 19.19
C GLY A 34 -21.94 -3.16 19.42
N ARG A 35 -22.00 -4.03 20.42
CA ARG A 35 -20.96 -5.04 20.63
C ARG A 35 -21.16 -6.21 19.68
N LEU A 36 -20.12 -6.52 18.93
CA LEU A 36 -20.05 -7.71 18.10
C LEU A 36 -19.73 -8.93 18.95
N ASN A 37 -20.22 -10.09 18.54
CA ASN A 37 -19.70 -11.35 19.04
C ASN A 37 -18.48 -11.79 18.22
N LYS A 38 -17.72 -12.75 18.75
CA LYS A 38 -16.46 -13.19 18.14
C LYS A 38 -16.61 -13.64 16.66
N LYS A 39 -17.68 -14.36 16.32
CA LYS A 39 -17.92 -14.78 14.93
C LYS A 39 -18.16 -13.60 13.99
N GLN A 40 -18.82 -12.56 14.47
CA GLN A 40 -19.06 -11.34 13.68
C GLN A 40 -17.75 -10.55 13.48
N GLU A 41 -16.92 -10.46 14.51
CA GLU A 41 -15.58 -9.85 14.40
C GLU A 41 -14.72 -10.58 13.37
N ASP A 42 -14.67 -11.92 13.43
CA ASP A 42 -13.87 -12.73 12.50
C ASP A 42 -14.36 -12.57 11.04
N ILE A 43 -15.67 -12.46 10.82
CA ILE A 43 -16.25 -12.18 9.50
C ILE A 43 -15.86 -10.78 9.00
N LEU A 44 -15.93 -9.76 9.86
CA LEU A 44 -15.58 -8.40 9.47
C LEU A 44 -14.09 -8.26 9.16
N GLU A 45 -13.21 -8.92 9.91
CA GLU A 45 -11.78 -8.90 9.62
C GLU A 45 -11.49 -9.59 8.28
N ALA A 46 -12.13 -10.73 7.98
CA ALA A 46 -12.01 -11.38 6.68
C ALA A 46 -12.47 -10.47 5.52
N ILE A 47 -13.59 -9.77 5.68
CA ILE A 47 -14.08 -8.80 4.67
C ILE A 47 -13.07 -7.66 4.49
N LYS A 48 -12.51 -7.13 5.58
CA LYS A 48 -11.52 -6.05 5.56
C LYS A 48 -10.24 -6.48 4.85
N GLU A 49 -9.74 -7.67 5.13
CA GLU A 49 -8.58 -8.27 4.45
C GLU A 49 -8.83 -8.44 2.95
N ASP A 50 -10.00 -8.94 2.56
CA ASP A 50 -10.37 -9.12 1.14
C ASP A 50 -10.49 -7.78 0.39
N VAL A 51 -11.09 -6.77 1.02
CA VAL A 51 -11.18 -5.41 0.44
C VAL A 51 -9.80 -4.78 0.30
N GLN A 52 -8.91 -4.96 1.29
CA GLN A 52 -7.54 -4.47 1.22
C GLN A 52 -6.78 -5.15 0.08
N ARG A 53 -6.87 -6.48 -0.01
CA ARG A 53 -6.26 -7.24 -1.11
C ARG A 53 -6.75 -6.78 -2.48
N LEU A 54 -8.05 -6.49 -2.62
CA LEU A 54 -8.61 -5.99 -3.87
C LEU A 54 -8.12 -4.58 -4.20
N ASN A 55 -8.00 -3.69 -3.22
CA ASN A 55 -7.39 -2.37 -3.38
C ASN A 55 -5.93 -2.47 -3.89
N ASP A 56 -5.15 -3.42 -3.35
CA ASP A 56 -3.77 -3.64 -3.77
C ASP A 56 -3.69 -4.15 -5.21
N LEU A 57 -4.56 -5.09 -5.59
CA LEU A 57 -4.66 -5.58 -6.97
C LEU A 57 -5.01 -4.47 -7.97
N VAL A 58 -6.00 -3.63 -7.64
CA VAL A 58 -6.39 -2.49 -8.48
C VAL A 58 -5.24 -1.48 -8.60
N SER A 59 -4.57 -1.19 -7.50
CA SER A 59 -3.42 -0.26 -7.49
C SER A 59 -2.25 -0.79 -8.32
N ASN A 60 -1.96 -2.09 -8.24
CA ASN A 60 -0.92 -2.73 -9.04
C ASN A 60 -1.26 -2.75 -10.53
N LEU A 61 -2.52 -3.02 -10.87
CA LEU A 61 -2.99 -2.96 -12.26
C LEU A 61 -2.82 -1.54 -12.85
N LEU A 62 -3.15 -0.51 -12.08
CA LEU A 62 -2.95 0.89 -12.48
C LEU A 62 -1.46 1.21 -12.71
N LYS A 63 -0.58 0.80 -11.80
CA LYS A 63 0.88 0.99 -11.94
C LYS A 63 1.42 0.33 -13.21
N ILE A 64 1.04 -0.92 -13.48
CA ILE A 64 1.44 -1.64 -14.71
C ILE A 64 0.98 -0.88 -15.96
N SER A 65 -0.26 -0.39 -15.95
CA SER A 65 -0.82 0.40 -17.05
C SER A 65 -0.04 1.70 -17.29
N GLN A 66 0.36 2.39 -16.23
CA GLN A 66 1.19 3.60 -16.31
C GLN A 66 2.58 3.33 -16.89
N ILE A 67 3.25 2.27 -16.43
CA ILE A 67 4.55 1.83 -16.94
C ILE A 67 4.46 1.50 -18.44
N GLN A 68 3.49 0.68 -18.84
CA GLN A 68 3.29 0.29 -20.25
C GLN A 68 2.95 1.48 -21.17
N SER A 69 2.39 2.54 -20.62
CA SER A 69 2.02 3.73 -21.38
C SER A 69 3.19 4.68 -21.66
N ASN A 70 4.41 4.35 -21.20
CA ASN A 70 5.58 5.22 -21.24
C ASN A 70 5.32 6.60 -20.59
N ARG A 71 4.29 6.69 -19.72
CA ARG A 71 3.96 7.87 -18.92
C ARG A 71 4.52 7.80 -17.50
N ALA A 72 5.25 6.75 -17.16
CA ALA A 72 6.12 6.78 -16.00
C ALA A 72 7.28 7.74 -16.32
N SER A 73 7.07 9.04 -16.09
CA SER A 73 8.15 10.01 -16.13
C SER A 73 8.97 9.82 -14.87
N PHE A 74 10.12 9.15 -14.99
CA PHE A 74 11.09 9.10 -13.90
C PHE A 74 11.60 10.52 -13.61
N ASN A 75 11.51 10.96 -12.37
CA ASN A 75 12.07 12.22 -11.91
C ASN A 75 13.48 11.98 -11.36
N ILE A 76 14.38 11.54 -12.24
CA ILE A 76 15.76 11.21 -11.90
C ILE A 76 16.45 12.42 -11.27
N LYS A 77 16.81 12.30 -9.99
CA LYS A 77 17.53 13.31 -9.22
C LYS A 77 18.67 12.66 -8.44
N SER A 78 19.58 13.48 -7.95
CA SER A 78 20.66 13.03 -7.08
C SER A 78 20.07 12.75 -5.69
N ASN A 79 20.14 11.51 -5.24
CA ASN A 79 19.63 11.08 -3.94
C ASN A 79 20.73 10.41 -3.10
N ASP A 80 20.61 10.53 -1.78
CA ASP A 80 21.45 9.85 -0.81
C ASP A 80 20.95 8.42 -0.59
N ILE A 81 21.81 7.42 -0.83
CA ILE A 81 21.47 6.00 -0.63
C ILE A 81 21.23 5.69 0.84
N ASN A 82 21.97 6.31 1.75
CA ASN A 82 21.84 6.02 3.19
C ASN A 82 20.46 6.45 3.69
N GLU A 83 19.98 7.62 3.27
CA GLU A 83 18.64 8.12 3.59
C GLU A 83 17.56 7.19 3.04
N LEU A 84 17.65 6.80 1.77
CA LEU A 84 16.67 5.93 1.12
C LEU A 84 16.58 4.55 1.77
N VAL A 85 17.73 3.94 2.11
CA VAL A 85 17.76 2.63 2.77
C VAL A 85 17.22 2.74 4.20
N TYR A 86 17.55 3.82 4.92
CA TYR A 86 17.02 4.08 6.26
C TYR A 86 15.49 4.17 6.27
N GLU A 87 14.90 4.97 5.37
CA GLU A 87 13.44 5.06 5.22
C GLU A 87 12.80 3.70 4.91
N CYS A 88 13.44 2.91 4.04
CA CYS A 88 12.96 1.57 3.73
C CYS A 88 12.92 0.69 4.98
N VAL A 89 14.01 0.65 5.75
CA VAL A 89 14.10 -0.19 6.96
C VAL A 89 13.12 0.28 8.04
N GLU A 90 12.95 1.59 8.24
CA GLU A 90 11.98 2.12 9.21
C GLU A 90 10.56 1.62 8.96
N ASN A 91 10.14 1.51 7.70
CA ASN A 91 8.82 1.00 7.33
C ASN A 91 8.58 -0.47 7.75
N PHE A 92 9.64 -1.23 8.00
CA PHE A 92 9.55 -2.64 8.43
C PHE A 92 9.83 -2.86 9.91
N LEU A 93 10.32 -1.85 10.66
CA LEU A 93 10.63 -1.98 12.09
C LEU A 93 9.40 -2.42 12.90
N THR A 94 8.24 -1.83 12.66
CA THR A 94 7.00 -2.19 13.36
C THR A 94 6.65 -3.67 13.13
N GLN A 95 6.68 -4.12 11.87
CA GLN A 95 6.36 -5.51 11.51
C GLN A 95 7.40 -6.51 12.07
N ALA A 96 8.68 -6.13 12.09
CA ALA A 96 9.75 -6.93 12.64
C ALA A 96 9.55 -7.10 14.16
N ASN A 97 9.26 -6.02 14.87
CA ASN A 97 8.97 -6.03 16.31
C ASN A 97 7.75 -6.90 16.65
N GLU A 98 6.65 -6.76 15.91
CA GLU A 98 5.44 -7.58 16.09
C GLU A 98 5.70 -9.09 15.93
N LYS A 99 6.67 -9.45 15.09
CA LYS A 99 7.05 -10.83 14.81
C LYS A 99 8.25 -11.33 15.64
N GLY A 100 8.81 -10.49 16.52
CA GLY A 100 10.01 -10.81 17.29
C GLY A 100 11.25 -11.06 16.42
N ILE A 101 11.32 -10.40 15.26
CA ILE A 101 12.45 -10.48 14.32
C ILE A 101 13.41 -9.33 14.64
N ASP A 102 14.69 -9.65 14.82
CA ASP A 102 15.75 -8.65 14.93
C ASP A 102 16.13 -8.13 13.53
N LEU A 103 16.04 -6.81 13.35
CA LEU A 103 16.30 -6.15 12.07
C LEU A 103 17.41 -5.11 12.27
N SER A 104 18.59 -5.42 11.74
CA SER A 104 19.78 -4.56 11.81
C SER A 104 20.10 -3.95 10.44
N LEU A 105 20.55 -2.70 10.44
CA LEU A 105 21.02 -2.00 9.26
C LEU A 105 22.49 -1.62 9.43
N GLU A 106 23.34 -2.08 8.50
CA GLU A 106 24.75 -1.71 8.42
C GLU A 106 25.00 -0.95 7.11
N LEU A 107 25.47 0.29 7.22
CA LEU A 107 25.74 1.17 6.10
C LEU A 107 27.15 1.76 6.23
N GLU A 108 27.82 1.98 5.11
CA GLU A 108 29.03 2.78 5.09
C GLU A 108 28.69 4.27 5.32
N GLU A 109 29.54 4.98 6.07
CA GLU A 109 29.27 6.39 6.45
C GLU A 109 29.10 7.33 5.24
N ARG A 110 29.68 6.98 4.08
CA ARG A 110 29.68 7.82 2.88
C ARG A 110 29.51 7.00 1.62
N LEU A 111 28.27 6.62 1.34
CA LEU A 111 27.90 6.15 0.02
C LEU A 111 27.77 7.32 -0.95
N PRO A 112 28.09 7.13 -2.24
CA PRO A 112 27.93 8.18 -3.23
C PRO A 112 26.44 8.50 -3.45
N TYR A 113 26.16 9.76 -3.74
CA TYR A 113 24.86 10.12 -4.30
C TYR A 113 24.69 9.45 -5.66
N VAL A 114 23.50 8.91 -5.91
CA VAL A 114 23.18 8.26 -7.18
C VAL A 114 22.00 8.95 -7.87
N MET A 115 22.00 8.88 -9.20
CA MET A 115 20.91 9.40 -10.02
C MET A 115 19.80 8.35 -10.12
N ILE A 116 18.77 8.50 -9.29
CA ILE A 116 17.62 7.60 -9.20
C ILE A 116 16.33 8.42 -9.09
N ASP A 117 15.19 7.80 -9.38
CA ASP A 117 13.85 8.37 -9.16
C ASP A 117 13.41 8.11 -7.72
#